data_AF-A0A5J4JC92-F1
#
_entry.id   AF-A0A5J4JC92-F1
#
_cell.length_a   1.000
_cell.length_b   1.000
_cell.length_c   1.000
_cell.angle_alpha   90.00
_cell.angle_beta   90.00
_cell.angle_gamma   90.00
#
_symmetry.space_group_name_H-M   'P 1'
#
loop_
_entity.id
_entity.type
_entity.pdbx_description
1 polymer ?
#
loop_
_entity_poly.entity_id
_entity_poly.type
_entity_poly.pdbx_seq_one_letter_code
_entity_poly.pdbx_strand_id
1 'polypeptide(L)' 'MRIGDHVTYKGETCGIIFIYKNGYFELKKPYFHQIVLAHPSELMVFGEETGRCS' A
#
# COMPACT_ATOMS: atom_id res chain seq x y z
N MET A 1 4.22 7.36 -0.73
CA MET A 1 3.68 6.27 -1.56
C MET A 1 3.89 6.60 -3.03
N ARG A 2 4.56 5.72 -3.76
CA ARG A 2 4.85 5.77 -5.19
C ARG A 2 4.72 4.34 -5.77
N ILE A 3 4.63 4.22 -7.09
CA ILE A 3 4.67 2.90 -7.74
C ILE A 3 6.01 2.21 -7.41
N GLY A 4 5.95 0.95 -7.00
CA GLY A 4 7.09 0.17 -6.50
C GLY A 4 7.26 0.19 -4.98
N ASP A 5 6.61 1.12 -4.26
CA ASP A 5 6.61 1.08 -2.79
C ASP A 5 5.80 -0.13 -2.28
N HIS A 6 6.17 -0.61 -1.10
CA HIS A 6 5.40 -1.62 -0.37
C HIS A 6 4.56 -0.94 0.72
N VAL A 7 3.30 -1.34 0.83
CA VAL A 7 2.34 -0.86 1.84
C VAL A 7 1.68 -2.04 2.52
N THR A 8 1.16 -1.82 3.72
CA THR A 8 0.33 -2.81 4.41
C THR A 8 -1.13 -2.56 4.05
N TYR A 9 -1.79 -3.56 3.47
CA TYR A 9 -3.22 -3.58 3.19
C TYR A 9 -3.85 -4.76 3.92
N LYS A 10 -4.76 -4.48 4.87
CA LYS A 10 -5.45 -5.50 5.68
C LYS A 10 -4.51 -6.53 6.33
N GLY A 11 -3.35 -6.07 6.80
CA GLY A 11 -2.34 -6.91 7.45
C GLY A 11 -1.37 -7.62 6.50
N GLU A 12 -1.54 -7.50 5.18
CA GLU A 12 -0.63 -8.08 4.19
C GLU A 12 0.25 -7.00 3.55
N THR A 13 1.55 -7.27 3.42
CA THR A 13 2.47 -6.42 2.65
C THR A 13 2.19 -6.57 1.16
N CYS A 14 1.77 -5.49 0.51
CA CYS A 14 1.44 -5.46 -0.92
C CYS A 14 2.30 -4.42 -1.64
N GLY A 15 2.63 -4.67 -2.91
CA GLY A 15 3.36 -3.71 -3.74
C GLY A 15 2.40 -2.81 -4.52
N ILE A 16 2.64 -1.49 -4.55
CA ILE A 16 1.88 -0.57 -5.40
C ILE A 16 2.33 -0.75 -6.85
N ILE A 17 1.40 -1.11 -7.74
CA ILE A 17 1.67 -1.27 -9.17
C ILE A 17 1.05 -0.16 -10.02
N PHE A 18 0.03 0.54 -9.50
CA PHE A 18 -0.58 1.67 -10.19
C PHE A 18 -1.22 2.64 -9.19
N ILE A 19 -1.29 3.93 -9.56
CA ILE A 19 -1.95 4.99 -8.80
C ILE A 19 -2.91 5.71 -9.74
N TYR A 20 -4.19 5.67 -9.45
CA TYR A 20 -5.21 6.34 -10.24
C TYR A 20 -5.27 7.84 -9.93
N LYS A 21 -5.73 8.62 -10.91
CA LYS A 21 -5.95 10.07 -10.75
C LYS A 21 -6.97 10.41 -9.65
N ASN A 22 -7.89 9.49 -9.33
CA ASN A 22 -8.87 9.65 -8.25
C ASN A 22 -8.30 9.29 -6.86
N GLY A 23 -7.01 8.95 -6.77
CA GLY A 23 -6.32 8.64 -5.52
C GLY A 23 -6.36 7.17 -5.10
N TYR A 24 -7.02 6.27 -5.84
CA TYR A 24 -6.99 4.83 -5.55
C TYR A 24 -5.68 4.18 -6.00
N PHE A 25 -5.34 3.05 -5.37
CA PHE A 25 -4.10 2.31 -5.62
C PHE A 25 -4.42 0.89 -6.08
N GLU A 26 -3.78 0.43 -7.16
CA GLU A 26 -3.71 -1.00 -7.47
C GLU A 26 -2.52 -1.62 -6.73
N LEU A 27 -2.80 -2.70 -6.01
CA LEU A 27 -1.82 -3.41 -5.21
C LEU A 27 -1.68 -4.84 -5.68
N LYS A 28 -0.44 -5.31 -5.80
CA LYS A 28 -0.14 -6.72 -6.03
C LYS A 28 0.11 -7.42 -4.69
N LYS A 29 -0.68 -8.44 -4.38
CA LYS A 29 -0.45 -9.32 -3.23
C LYS A 29 0.73 -10.28 -3.49
N PRO A 30 1.55 -10.58 -2.47
CA PRO A 30 2.77 -11.38 -2.63
C PRO A 30 2.48 -12.86 -2.90
N TYR A 31 1.44 -13.44 -2.30
CA TYR A 31 1.23 -14.89 -2.31
C TYR A 31 0.25 -15.39 -3.37
N PHE A 32 -0.60 -14.51 -3.95
CA PHE A 32 -1.76 -14.96 -4.74
C PHE A 32 -1.85 -14.46 -6.18
N HIS A 33 -0.82 -13.79 -6.72
CA HIS A 33 -0.93 -13.10 -8.03
C HIS A 33 -2.21 -12.24 -8.16
N GLN A 34 -2.77 -11.83 -7.01
CA GLN A 34 -4.02 -11.12 -6.94
C GLN A 34 -3.74 -9.63 -6.98
N ILE A 35 -4.46 -8.93 -7.85
CA ILE A 35 -4.48 -7.47 -7.89
C ILE A 35 -5.72 -7.01 -7.13
N VAL A 36 -5.55 -6.03 -6.25
CA VAL A 36 -6.64 -5.42 -5.50
C VAL A 36 -6.60 -3.92 -5.65
N LEU A 37 -7.79 -3.31 -5.68
CA LEU A 37 -7.96 -1.86 -5.65
C LEU A 37 -8.21 -1.42 -4.20
N ALA A 38 -7.44 -0.46 -3.70
CA ALA A 38 -7.54 0.01 -2.33
C ALA A 38 -7.61 1.55 -2.26
N HIS A 39 -8.40 2.05 -1.32
CA HIS A 39 -8.40 3.46 -0.98
C HIS A 39 -7.20 3.79 -0.08
N PRO A 40 -6.56 4.98 -0.20
CA PRO A 40 -5.39 5.34 0.61
C PRO A 40 -5.61 5.26 2.12
N SER A 41 -6.84 5.45 2.61
CA SER A 41 -7.16 5.28 4.04
C SER A 41 -7.09 3.84 4.54
N GLU A 42 -7.06 2.85 3.64
CA GLU A 42 -6.90 1.43 3.97
C GLU A 42 -5.42 1.00 3.99
N LEU A 43 -4.50 1.91 3.66
CA LEU A 43 -3.08 1.64 3.49
C LEU A 43 -2.27 2.20 4.65
N MET A 44 -1.31 1.42 5.12
CA MET A 44 -0.28 1.90 6.04
C MET A 44 1.08 1.84 5.34
N VAL A 45 1.87 2.91 5.44
CA VAL A 45 3.24 2.92 4.90
C VAL A 45 4.11 2.07 5.81
N PHE A 46 4.88 1.16 5.21
CA PHE A 46 5.85 0.37 5.94
C PHE A 46 6.94 1.30 6.50
N GLY A 47 7.03 1.42 7.83
CA GLY A 47 8.02 2.27 8.52
C GLY A 47 7.48 3.58 9.14
N GLU A 48 6.16 3.84 9.11
CA GLU A 48 5.57 5.03 9.76
C GLU A 48 5.31 4.86 11.28
N GLU A 49 5.94 3.88 11.94
CA GLU A 49 5.90 3.71 13.40
C GLU A 49 7.19 4.18 14.13
N THR A 50 8.07 4.93 13.47
CA THR A 50 9.24 5.54 14.14
C THR A 50 9.30 7.06 13.90
N GLY A 51 8.32 7.78 14.43
CA GLY A 51 8.27 9.25 14.33
C GLY A 51 7.53 9.98 15.46
N ARG A 52 7.26 9.30 16.60
CA ARG A 52 6.71 9.94 17.81
C ARG A 52 7.59 9.64 19.02
N CYS A 53 8.80 10.18 19.01
CA CYS A 53 9.57 10.47 20.21
C CYS A 53 10.26 11.81 20.01
N SER A 54 9.57 12.88 20.37
CA SER A 54 10.13 14.20 20.66
C SER A 54 9.18 14.93 21.58
#